data_AF-A0A933RH38-F1
#
_entry.id   AF-A0A933RH38-F1
#
_cell.length_a   1.000
_cell.length_b   1.000
_cell.length_c   1.000
_cell.angle_alpha   90.00
_cell.angle_beta   90.00
_cell.angle_gamma   90.00
#
_symmetry.space_group_name_H-M   'P 1'
#
loop_
_entity.id
_entity.type
_entity.pdbx_description
1 polymer ?
#
loop_
_entity_poly.entity_id
_entity_poly.type
_entity_poly.pdbx_seq_one_letter_code
_entity_poly.pdbx_strand_id
1 'polypeptide(L)'
;MPGWKQNGGCSGTPNIKGTKVVPAPTLTMPPSNGQLKAVADYVYTGNRCLDFKSNGSFDMYTNITCTGTATNVAPSGASVIYVDHSGACSGGYQYIQKYNNPATCGDVAVKGTYARNFTVGAANDVIIRGNLQKSGDTMMGLVANNFVRVYHPVTRDSSNNCTGNAAGTLSNPQIEAAILALQQSFIVDNWDCGATLGSLTVTGAIAQKWRGPVGTGSGGGATTGYVKDYNYDDRLRYKSPPQFLDPVQSAWRTVRRSELQPAK
;
A
#
# COMPACT_ATOMS: atom_id res chain seq x y z
N MET A 1 -11.27 -7.64 16.92
CA MET A 1 -10.30 -8.59 16.34
C MET A 1 -10.91 -9.21 15.10
N PRO A 2 -10.16 -9.42 14.00
CA PRO A 2 -10.64 -10.19 12.86
C PRO A 2 -11.08 -11.58 13.37
N GLY A 3 -12.30 -11.99 13.06
CA GLY A 3 -12.80 -13.31 13.44
C GLY A 3 -12.16 -14.40 12.60
N TRP A 4 -11.87 -15.55 13.20
CA TRP A 4 -11.54 -16.77 12.46
C TRP A 4 -12.78 -17.67 12.43
N LYS A 5 -13.06 -18.25 11.25
CA LYS A 5 -14.08 -19.29 11.06
C LYS A 5 -13.45 -20.38 10.22
N GLN A 6 -13.41 -21.61 10.76
CA GLN A 6 -13.06 -22.77 9.96
C GLN A 6 -14.23 -23.13 9.05
N ASN A 7 -14.01 -23.08 7.74
CA ASN A 7 -14.92 -23.66 6.76
C ASN A 7 -14.40 -25.04 6.35
N GLY A 8 -15.30 -25.95 5.99
CA GLY A 8 -14.94 -27.29 5.51
C GLY A 8 -13.97 -27.22 4.32
N GLY A 9 -12.90 -28.01 4.36
CA GLY A 9 -11.84 -28.01 3.35
C GLY A 9 -10.66 -27.07 3.63
N CYS A 10 -10.70 -26.27 4.68
CA CYS A 10 -9.57 -25.44 5.13
C CYS A 10 -8.94 -26.01 6.42
N SER A 11 -7.63 -26.26 6.42
CA SER A 11 -6.84 -26.60 7.60
C SER A 11 -6.03 -25.38 8.07
N GLY A 12 -5.90 -25.23 9.39
CA GLY A 12 -5.08 -24.17 9.99
C GLY A 12 -5.50 -23.87 11.43
N THR A 13 -4.52 -23.74 12.33
CA THR A 13 -4.73 -23.34 13.72
C THR A 13 -4.31 -21.89 13.87
N PRO A 14 -5.24 -20.92 13.94
CA PRO A 14 -4.85 -19.52 14.10
C PRO A 14 -4.20 -19.33 15.47
N ASN A 15 -2.99 -18.76 15.50
CA ASN A 15 -2.39 -18.31 16.74
C ASN A 15 -3.04 -16.97 17.16
N ILE A 16 -4.21 -17.05 17.79
CA ILE A 16 -4.93 -15.88 18.27
C ILE A 16 -4.22 -15.33 19.51
N LYS A 17 -3.54 -14.20 19.36
CA LYS A 17 -2.93 -13.48 20.49
C LYS A 17 -3.93 -12.49 21.10
N GLY A 18 -4.36 -12.77 22.33
CA GLY A 18 -5.21 -11.89 23.16
C GLY A 18 -6.67 -12.35 23.31
N THR A 19 -7.40 -11.71 24.24
CA THR A 19 -8.80 -12.04 24.55
C THR A 19 -9.76 -11.39 23.56
N LYS A 20 -10.62 -12.17 22.91
CA LYS A 20 -11.72 -11.66 22.06
C LYS A 20 -12.76 -10.96 22.94
N VAL A 21 -12.92 -9.64 22.79
CA VAL A 21 -13.99 -8.87 23.44
C VAL A 21 -15.10 -8.63 22.42
N VAL A 22 -16.34 -8.97 22.80
CA VAL A 22 -17.56 -8.72 22.01
C VAL A 22 -18.59 -8.01 22.89
N PRO A 23 -19.37 -7.06 22.36
CA PRO A 23 -19.40 -6.59 20.97
C PRO A 23 -18.31 -5.54 20.69
N ALA A 24 -17.53 -5.74 19.63
CA ALA A 24 -16.62 -4.70 19.14
C ALA A 24 -17.40 -3.74 18.22
N PRO A 25 -17.32 -2.42 18.41
CA PRO A 25 -17.96 -1.45 17.52
C PRO A 25 -17.45 -1.61 16.08
N THR A 26 -18.33 -1.35 15.10
CA THR A 26 -17.96 -1.35 13.69
C THR A 26 -17.01 -0.21 13.41
N LEU A 27 -15.79 -0.55 12.98
CA LEU A 27 -14.79 0.43 12.59
C LEU A 27 -15.13 0.97 11.18
N THR A 28 -15.56 2.22 11.09
CA THR A 28 -15.86 2.86 9.80
C THR A 28 -14.61 3.54 9.25
N MET A 29 -14.27 3.26 8.00
CA MET A 29 -13.19 3.97 7.32
C MET A 29 -13.61 5.39 6.95
N PRO A 30 -12.67 6.35 6.95
CA PRO A 30 -12.96 7.69 6.47
C PRO A 30 -13.37 7.61 4.98
N PRO A 31 -14.31 8.48 4.55
CA PRO A 31 -14.86 8.41 3.20
C PRO A 31 -13.85 8.77 2.11
N SER A 32 -12.80 9.52 2.45
CA SER A 32 -11.68 9.82 1.55
C SER A 32 -10.40 10.11 2.34
N ASN A 33 -9.27 10.19 1.64
CA ASN A 33 -7.99 10.59 2.22
C ASN A 33 -7.66 12.08 2.04
N GLY A 34 -8.63 12.91 1.63
CA GLY A 34 -8.38 14.33 1.36
C GLY A 34 -7.84 15.12 2.55
N GLN A 35 -8.04 14.64 3.77
CA GLN A 35 -7.46 15.22 4.99
C GLN A 35 -5.92 15.19 4.98
N LEU A 36 -5.30 14.21 4.31
CA LEU A 36 -3.83 14.15 4.18
C LEU A 36 -3.27 15.33 3.40
N LYS A 37 -4.03 15.89 2.46
CA LYS A 37 -3.61 17.06 1.67
C LYS A 37 -3.34 18.28 2.55
N ALA A 38 -4.11 18.45 3.63
CA ALA A 38 -3.99 19.59 4.53
C ALA A 38 -2.76 19.52 5.45
N VAL A 39 -2.21 18.31 5.65
CA VAL A 39 -1.06 18.05 6.52
C VAL A 39 0.17 17.57 5.75
N ALA A 40 0.11 17.60 4.41
CA ALA A 40 1.19 17.14 3.55
C ALA A 40 2.33 18.15 3.48
N ASP A 41 3.55 17.69 3.71
CA ASP A 41 4.78 18.46 3.47
C ASP A 41 5.01 18.66 1.97
N TYR A 42 4.63 17.67 1.17
CA TYR A 42 4.75 17.69 -0.28
C TYR A 42 3.42 17.37 -0.94
N VAL A 43 2.88 18.31 -1.72
CA VAL A 43 1.67 18.12 -2.52
C VAL A 43 2.03 18.16 -3.99
N TYR A 44 1.68 17.11 -4.71
CA TYR A 44 1.85 17.00 -6.16
C TYR A 44 0.51 16.74 -6.85
N THR A 45 0.39 17.06 -8.13
CA THR A 45 -0.86 16.91 -8.89
C THR A 45 -0.67 16.08 -10.15
N GLY A 46 -1.63 15.20 -10.45
CA GLY A 46 -1.52 14.20 -11.50
C GLY A 46 -0.62 13.04 -11.10
N ASN A 47 -0.40 12.11 -12.02
CA ASN A 47 0.31 10.87 -11.70
C ASN A 47 1.77 11.13 -11.33
N ARG A 48 2.27 10.41 -10.33
CA ARG A 48 3.65 10.53 -9.85
C ARG A 48 4.28 9.16 -9.67
N CYS A 49 5.60 9.13 -9.69
CA CYS A 49 6.34 7.97 -9.26
C CYS A 49 7.46 8.40 -8.29
N LEU A 50 7.59 7.65 -7.20
CA LEU A 50 8.51 7.91 -6.10
C LEU A 50 9.44 6.71 -5.90
N ASP A 51 10.73 6.95 -6.09
CA ASP A 51 11.79 5.97 -5.84
C ASP A 51 12.54 6.35 -4.57
N PHE A 52 12.22 5.66 -3.48
CA PHE A 52 12.83 5.88 -2.18
C PHE A 52 14.27 5.35 -2.13
N LYS A 53 15.13 6.12 -1.47
CA LYS A 53 16.56 5.82 -1.33
C LYS A 53 16.95 5.59 0.12
N SER A 54 17.95 4.74 0.32
CA SER A 54 18.50 4.39 1.63
C SER A 54 19.15 5.57 2.37
N ASN A 55 19.39 6.70 1.72
CA ASN A 55 19.83 7.94 2.36
C ASN A 55 18.67 8.80 2.92
N GLY A 56 17.42 8.33 2.78
CA GLY A 56 16.23 9.02 3.26
C GLY A 56 15.66 10.06 2.29
N SER A 57 16.25 10.22 1.10
CA SER A 57 15.66 10.99 0.00
C SER A 57 14.78 10.10 -0.90
N PHE A 58 14.08 10.71 -1.85
CA PHE A 58 13.40 10.00 -2.92
C PHE A 58 13.57 10.73 -4.24
N ASP A 59 13.55 9.99 -5.34
CA ASP A 59 13.47 10.54 -6.68
C ASP A 59 12.01 10.59 -7.11
N MET A 60 11.54 11.79 -7.51
CA MET A 60 10.19 12.02 -7.99
C MET A 60 10.18 12.17 -9.52
N TYR A 61 9.34 11.35 -10.18
CA TYR A 61 9.01 11.47 -11.59
C TYR A 61 7.60 12.02 -11.77
N THR A 62 7.38 12.76 -12.85
CA THR A 62 6.08 13.39 -13.21
C THR A 62 5.15 12.46 -14.00
N ASN A 63 5.48 11.17 -14.08
CA ASN A 63 4.70 10.14 -14.76
C ASN A 63 4.66 8.85 -13.92
N ILE A 64 3.68 7.99 -14.20
CA ILE A 64 3.48 6.73 -13.47
C ILE A 64 4.49 5.63 -13.87
N THR A 65 5.09 5.75 -15.05
CA THR A 65 6.06 4.78 -15.60
C THR A 65 7.47 4.96 -15.06
N CYS A 66 7.73 6.02 -14.29
CA CYS A 66 9.02 6.33 -13.67
C CYS A 66 10.17 6.46 -14.67
N THR A 67 9.90 7.10 -15.82
CA THR A 67 10.86 7.30 -16.90
C THR A 67 11.20 8.79 -17.05
N GLY A 68 12.36 9.08 -17.63
CA GLY A 68 12.84 10.44 -17.86
C GLY A 68 13.57 11.05 -16.66
N THR A 69 13.58 12.37 -16.58
CA THR A 69 14.31 13.12 -15.55
C THR A 69 13.57 13.07 -14.21
N ALA A 70 14.25 12.60 -13.17
CA ALA A 70 13.75 12.64 -11.81
C ALA A 70 14.20 13.92 -11.08
N THR A 71 13.35 14.44 -10.21
CA THR A 71 13.73 15.45 -9.23
C THR A 71 14.06 14.75 -7.91
N ASN A 72 15.29 14.91 -7.43
CA ASN A 72 15.64 14.40 -6.10
C ASN A 72 15.04 15.32 -5.02
N VAL A 73 14.32 14.72 -4.07
CA VAL A 73 13.75 15.42 -2.92
C VAL A 73 14.35 14.80 -1.67
N ALA A 74 14.97 15.63 -0.83
CA ALA A 74 15.65 15.20 0.39
C ALA A 74 14.99 15.82 1.64
N PRO A 75 13.94 15.20 2.19
CA PRO A 75 13.29 15.70 3.39
C PRO A 75 14.21 15.68 4.61
N SER A 76 14.10 16.69 5.47
CA SER A 76 14.88 16.81 6.70
C SER A 76 14.39 15.89 7.82
N GLY A 77 13.12 15.47 7.79
CA GLY A 77 12.46 14.72 8.85
C GLY A 77 11.46 13.68 8.34
N ALA A 78 10.52 13.32 9.20
CA ALA A 78 9.34 12.55 8.79
C ALA A 78 8.49 13.38 7.83
N SER A 79 7.91 12.76 6.80
CA SER A 79 7.17 13.53 5.79
C SER A 79 5.92 12.85 5.26
N VAL A 80 4.91 13.65 5.00
CA VAL A 80 3.66 13.29 4.34
C VAL A 80 3.71 13.80 2.90
N ILE A 81 3.57 12.89 1.94
CA ILE A 81 3.55 13.17 0.50
C ILE A 81 2.13 12.87 0.03
N TYR A 82 1.46 13.86 -0.57
CA TYR A 82 0.12 13.69 -1.13
C TYR A 82 0.13 13.93 -2.63
N VAL A 83 -0.37 12.97 -3.39
CA VAL A 83 -0.54 13.06 -4.84
C VAL A 83 -2.02 13.23 -5.13
N ASP A 84 -2.39 14.44 -5.53
CA ASP A 84 -3.75 14.83 -5.86
C ASP A 84 -4.05 14.63 -7.36
N HIS A 85 -5.32 14.59 -7.73
CA HIS A 85 -5.71 14.61 -9.14
C HIS A 85 -5.64 16.05 -9.69
N SER A 86 -5.20 16.23 -10.94
CA SER A 86 -5.20 17.54 -11.62
C SER A 86 -6.46 17.80 -12.47
N GLY A 87 -7.41 16.86 -12.46
CA GLY A 87 -8.67 16.94 -13.19
C GLY A 87 -9.54 15.72 -12.94
N ALA A 88 -10.61 15.55 -13.71
CA ALA A 88 -11.45 14.36 -13.61
C ALA A 88 -10.64 13.09 -13.93
N CYS A 89 -10.77 12.07 -13.08
CA CYS A 89 -10.29 10.73 -13.36
C CYS A 89 -11.47 9.88 -13.82
N SER A 90 -11.59 9.64 -15.12
CA SER A 90 -12.64 8.79 -15.71
C SER A 90 -12.25 7.32 -15.78
N GLY A 91 -10.99 6.99 -15.50
CA GLY A 91 -10.46 5.62 -15.49
C GLY A 91 -10.59 4.99 -14.11
N GLY A 92 -11.57 4.11 -13.93
CA GLY A 92 -11.62 3.21 -12.78
C GLY A 92 -10.70 1.99 -12.96
N TYR A 93 -10.44 1.28 -11.86
CA TYR A 93 -9.75 -0.01 -11.94
C TYR A 93 -10.50 -0.97 -12.87
N GLN A 94 -9.77 -1.53 -13.83
CA GLN A 94 -10.26 -2.58 -14.74
C GLN A 94 -9.70 -3.94 -14.33
N TYR A 95 -10.48 -5.00 -14.55
CA TYR A 95 -10.01 -6.37 -14.34
C TYR A 95 -8.73 -6.67 -15.13
N ILE A 96 -8.71 -6.25 -16.41
CA ILE A 96 -7.52 -6.29 -17.25
C ILE A 96 -6.78 -4.97 -17.08
N GLN A 97 -5.67 -5.01 -16.36
CA GLN A 97 -4.87 -3.81 -16.09
C GLN A 97 -3.92 -3.53 -17.25
N LYS A 98 -4.20 -2.44 -17.96
CA LYS A 98 -3.40 -1.91 -19.09
C LYS A 98 -2.54 -0.70 -18.72
N TYR A 99 -2.66 -0.20 -17.49
CA TYR A 99 -1.91 0.97 -17.00
C TYR A 99 -2.08 2.23 -17.86
N ASN A 100 -3.26 2.41 -18.44
CA ASN A 100 -3.62 3.50 -19.33
C ASN A 100 -4.50 4.57 -18.65
N ASN A 101 -4.48 4.62 -17.30
CA ASN A 101 -5.16 5.67 -16.56
C ASN A 101 -4.66 7.05 -17.02
N PRO A 102 -5.55 8.04 -17.18
CA PRO A 102 -5.15 9.40 -17.49
C PRO A 102 -4.07 9.92 -16.53
N ALA A 103 -3.12 10.70 -17.06
CA ALA A 103 -2.06 11.33 -16.27
C ALA A 103 -2.59 12.29 -15.19
N THR A 104 -3.87 12.65 -15.24
CA THR A 104 -4.55 13.55 -14.30
C THR A 104 -5.11 12.84 -13.07
N CYS A 105 -5.13 11.49 -13.04
CA CYS A 105 -5.83 10.71 -12.01
C CYS A 105 -5.24 10.83 -10.60
N GLY A 106 -3.98 11.22 -10.46
CA GLY A 106 -3.33 11.30 -9.16
C GLY A 106 -2.95 9.91 -8.62
N ASP A 107 -2.59 9.00 -9.52
CA ASP A 107 -1.99 7.71 -9.16
C ASP A 107 -0.54 7.94 -8.72
N VAL A 108 -0.08 7.20 -7.72
CA VAL A 108 1.33 7.23 -7.29
C VAL A 108 1.96 5.85 -7.34
N ALA A 109 3.06 5.71 -8.07
CA ALA A 109 3.87 4.50 -8.08
C ALA A 109 5.01 4.62 -7.06
N VAL A 110 5.28 3.57 -6.29
CA VAL A 110 6.31 3.58 -5.23
C VAL A 110 7.20 2.34 -5.29
N LYS A 111 8.51 2.52 -5.08
CA LYS A 111 9.47 1.44 -4.76
C LYS A 111 10.65 1.99 -3.97
N GLY A 112 11.51 1.09 -3.53
CA GLY A 112 12.86 1.37 -3.06
C GLY A 112 13.05 1.07 -1.59
N THR A 113 14.12 1.61 -1.03
CA THR A 113 14.42 1.49 0.40
C THR A 113 14.23 2.85 1.04
N TYR A 114 13.45 2.95 2.11
CA TYR A 114 13.24 4.21 2.81
C TYR A 114 13.98 4.20 4.15
N ALA A 115 14.75 5.26 4.42
CA ALA A 115 15.47 5.45 5.68
C ALA A 115 14.88 6.57 6.55
N ARG A 116 13.64 6.98 6.24
CA ARG A 116 12.87 7.97 7.02
C ARG A 116 11.41 7.55 7.10
N ASN A 117 10.70 8.15 8.05
CA ASN A 117 9.27 7.92 8.20
C ASN A 117 8.52 8.67 7.11
N PHE A 118 7.71 7.95 6.33
CA PHE A 118 6.94 8.51 5.23
C PHE A 118 5.48 8.08 5.32
N THR A 119 4.59 8.97 4.89
CA THR A 119 3.23 8.60 4.50
C THR A 119 2.97 9.10 3.09
N VAL A 120 2.61 8.20 2.19
CA VAL A 120 2.25 8.50 0.81
C VAL A 120 0.75 8.35 0.66
N GLY A 121 0.06 9.48 0.44
CA GLY A 121 -1.35 9.55 0.11
C GLY A 121 -1.57 9.73 -1.40
N ALA A 122 -2.57 9.05 -1.96
CA ALA A 122 -2.96 9.20 -3.37
C ALA A 122 -4.46 9.46 -3.49
N ALA A 123 -4.85 10.49 -4.24
CA ALA A 123 -6.25 10.80 -4.52
C ALA A 123 -6.98 9.70 -5.32
N ASN A 124 -6.22 8.84 -6.02
CA ASN A 124 -6.73 7.65 -6.69
C ASN A 124 -6.04 6.37 -6.15
N ASP A 125 -5.08 5.80 -6.88
CA ASP A 125 -4.42 4.54 -6.49
C ASP A 125 -2.95 4.73 -6.05
N VAL A 126 -2.50 3.84 -5.17
CA VAL A 126 -1.07 3.61 -4.89
C VAL A 126 -0.63 2.32 -5.59
N ILE A 127 0.45 2.37 -6.38
CA ILE A 127 0.96 1.24 -7.15
C ILE A 127 2.37 0.88 -6.65
N ILE A 128 2.51 -0.29 -6.03
CA ILE A 128 3.79 -0.80 -5.54
C ILE A 128 4.47 -1.54 -6.69
N ARG A 129 5.55 -0.94 -7.20
CA ARG A 129 6.23 -1.35 -8.45
C ARG A 129 7.53 -2.12 -8.22
N GLY A 130 7.79 -2.51 -6.98
CA GLY A 130 9.01 -3.19 -6.57
C GLY A 130 9.05 -3.39 -5.06
N ASN A 131 10.19 -3.86 -4.56
CA ASN A 131 10.42 -3.93 -3.12
C ASN A 131 10.27 -2.55 -2.50
N LEU A 132 9.62 -2.50 -1.34
CA LEU A 132 9.48 -1.30 -0.52
C LEU A 132 9.93 -1.66 0.88
N GLN A 133 11.21 -1.44 1.16
CA GLN A 133 11.87 -1.95 2.38
C GLN A 133 12.29 -0.80 3.28
N LYS A 134 12.26 -1.03 4.59
CA LYS A 134 12.74 -0.04 5.55
C LYS A 134 14.24 -0.15 5.72
N SER A 135 14.85 0.97 6.08
CA SER A 135 16.20 1.03 6.63
C SER A 135 16.12 1.62 8.03
N GLY A 136 16.65 0.90 9.01
CA GLY A 136 16.57 1.27 10.43
C GLY A 136 15.16 1.17 11.01
N ASP A 137 14.94 1.86 12.14
CA ASP A 137 13.64 1.90 12.81
C ASP A 137 12.71 2.97 12.19
N THR A 138 12.31 2.72 10.94
CA THR A 138 11.46 3.61 10.15
C THR A 138 10.14 2.96 9.76
N MET A 139 9.17 3.81 9.41
CA MET A 139 7.79 3.44 9.10
C MET A 139 7.31 4.07 7.79
N MET A 140 6.72 3.26 6.92
CA MET A 140 6.03 3.73 5.70
C MET A 140 4.52 3.53 5.84
N GLY A 141 3.74 4.57 5.54
CA GLY A 141 2.30 4.53 5.39
C GLY A 141 1.92 4.70 3.92
N LEU A 142 1.09 3.81 3.38
CA LEU A 142 0.50 3.93 2.05
C LEU A 142 -1.00 4.11 2.20
N VAL A 143 -1.54 5.24 1.75
CA VAL A 143 -2.95 5.59 1.90
C VAL A 143 -3.56 5.92 0.54
N ALA A 144 -4.20 4.94 -0.09
CA ALA A 144 -4.95 5.15 -1.32
C ALA A 144 -6.41 5.50 -1.02
N ASN A 145 -6.94 6.44 -1.78
CA ASN A 145 -8.38 6.71 -1.77
C ASN A 145 -9.13 5.50 -2.34
N ASN A 146 -8.65 4.91 -3.44
CA ASN A 146 -9.22 3.73 -4.07
C ASN A 146 -8.39 2.47 -3.77
N PHE A 147 -7.54 2.03 -4.69
CA PHE A 147 -6.80 0.78 -4.55
C PHE A 147 -5.35 0.99 -4.12
N VAL A 148 -4.83 0.05 -3.32
CA VAL A 148 -3.38 -0.17 -3.25
C VAL A 148 -3.08 -1.42 -4.07
N ARG A 149 -2.21 -1.29 -5.07
CA ARG A 149 -2.02 -2.31 -6.10
C ARG A 149 -0.57 -2.74 -6.14
N VAL A 150 -0.31 -4.02 -6.35
CA VAL A 150 1.02 -4.54 -6.66
C VAL A 150 1.11 -4.69 -8.18
N TYR A 151 2.10 -4.01 -8.76
CA TYR A 151 2.33 -3.97 -10.19
C TYR A 151 2.65 -5.36 -10.73
N HIS A 152 1.87 -5.78 -11.73
CA HIS A 152 2.08 -7.03 -12.42
C HIS A 152 1.69 -6.87 -13.91
N PRO A 153 2.67 -6.57 -14.77
CA PRO A 153 2.47 -6.47 -16.19
C PRO A 153 2.39 -7.86 -16.81
N VAL A 154 1.54 -8.01 -17.82
CA VAL A 154 1.32 -9.28 -18.50
C VAL A 154 1.30 -9.09 -20.01
N THR A 155 1.71 -10.12 -20.73
CA THR A 155 1.59 -10.18 -22.19
C THR A 155 0.23 -10.75 -22.54
N ARG A 156 -0.41 -10.17 -23.55
CA ARG A 156 -1.70 -10.64 -24.06
C ARG A 156 -1.67 -10.72 -25.59
N ASP A 157 -2.45 -11.63 -26.14
CA ASP A 157 -2.68 -11.70 -27.59
C ASP A 157 -3.62 -10.58 -28.09
N SER A 158 -3.88 -10.54 -29.39
CA SER A 158 -4.80 -9.57 -30.02
C SER A 158 -6.26 -9.69 -29.54
N SER A 159 -6.63 -10.81 -28.92
CA SER A 159 -7.95 -11.05 -28.33
C SER A 159 -7.99 -10.73 -26.82
N ASN A 160 -6.93 -10.13 -26.26
CA ASN A 160 -6.71 -9.89 -24.84
C ASN A 160 -6.60 -11.17 -23.99
N ASN A 161 -6.34 -12.35 -24.57
CA ASN A 161 -6.05 -13.53 -23.77
C ASN A 161 -4.67 -13.40 -23.13
N CYS A 162 -4.57 -13.78 -21.86
CA CYS A 162 -3.30 -13.84 -21.15
C CYS A 162 -2.36 -14.86 -21.80
N THR A 163 -1.17 -14.43 -22.22
CA THR A 163 -0.13 -15.32 -22.77
C THR A 163 1.05 -15.51 -21.85
N GLY A 164 1.21 -14.66 -20.82
CA GLY A 164 2.23 -14.85 -19.79
C GLY A 164 2.55 -13.58 -19.02
N ASN A 165 3.51 -13.70 -18.11
CA ASN A 165 4.09 -12.57 -17.37
C ASN A 165 4.93 -11.71 -18.34
N ALA A 166 4.87 -10.40 -18.20
CA ALA A 166 5.67 -9.49 -19.02
C ALA A 166 6.94 -9.01 -18.28
N ALA A 167 7.79 -8.28 -19.00
CA ALA A 167 8.95 -7.64 -18.40
C ALA A 167 8.54 -6.64 -17.31
N GLY A 168 9.26 -6.65 -16.19
CA GLY A 168 8.96 -5.81 -15.02
C GLY A 168 8.06 -6.47 -13.97
N THR A 169 7.59 -7.70 -14.21
CA THR A 169 6.93 -8.51 -13.18
C THR A 169 7.85 -8.76 -11.98
N LEU A 170 7.29 -8.66 -10.77
CA LEU A 170 8.02 -8.77 -9.52
C LEU A 170 8.05 -10.23 -9.06
N SER A 171 9.24 -10.75 -8.74
CA SER A 171 9.39 -12.07 -8.14
C SER A 171 9.70 -11.93 -6.66
N ASN A 172 8.92 -12.60 -5.81
CA ASN A 172 9.05 -12.54 -4.34
C ASN A 172 9.15 -11.12 -3.74
N PRO A 173 8.24 -10.18 -4.09
CA PRO A 173 8.31 -8.82 -3.62
C PRO A 173 8.16 -8.72 -2.10
N GLN A 174 8.97 -7.85 -1.49
CA GLN A 174 8.91 -7.53 -0.06
C GLN A 174 8.40 -6.10 0.16
N ILE A 175 7.32 -5.99 0.93
CA ILE A 175 6.63 -4.74 1.20
C ILE A 175 6.56 -4.54 2.71
N GLU A 176 7.33 -3.58 3.21
CA GLU A 176 7.31 -3.16 4.60
C GLU A 176 6.56 -1.84 4.70
N ALA A 177 5.25 -1.89 4.97
CA ALA A 177 4.41 -0.69 5.07
C ALA A 177 3.10 -0.96 5.81
N ALA A 178 2.54 0.06 6.45
CA ALA A 178 1.12 0.10 6.81
C ALA A 178 0.32 0.55 5.58
N ILE A 179 -0.60 -0.29 5.13
CA ILE A 179 -1.36 -0.14 3.89
C ILE A 179 -2.81 0.13 4.22
N LEU A 180 -3.36 1.20 3.68
CA LEU A 180 -4.76 1.60 3.82
C LEU A 180 -5.37 1.90 2.44
N ALA A 181 -6.36 1.10 2.04
CA ALA A 181 -7.19 1.30 0.86
C ALA A 181 -8.62 1.65 1.30
N LEU A 182 -9.00 2.93 1.21
CA LEU A 182 -10.22 3.44 1.84
C LEU A 182 -11.50 2.99 1.15
N GLN A 183 -11.57 3.19 -0.16
CA GLN A 183 -12.78 2.90 -0.91
C GLN A 183 -12.76 1.53 -1.54
N GLN A 184 -11.61 0.87 -1.71
CA GLN A 184 -11.50 -0.39 -2.46
C GLN A 184 -10.67 -1.45 -1.74
N SER A 185 -9.65 -2.01 -2.40
CA SER A 185 -8.92 -3.21 -1.96
C SER A 185 -7.41 -3.07 -2.11
N PHE A 186 -6.67 -3.89 -1.37
CA PHE A 186 -5.29 -4.24 -1.68
C PHE A 186 -5.27 -5.46 -2.62
N ILE A 187 -4.69 -5.29 -3.81
CA ILE A 187 -4.74 -6.29 -4.90
C ILE A 187 -3.42 -6.42 -5.64
N VAL A 188 -3.28 -7.50 -6.41
CA VAL A 188 -2.27 -7.61 -7.47
C VAL A 188 -2.95 -7.38 -8.81
N ASP A 189 -2.32 -6.61 -9.68
CA ASP A 189 -2.82 -6.39 -11.03
C ASP A 189 -2.78 -7.69 -11.86
N ASN A 190 -3.76 -7.95 -12.72
CA ASN A 190 -3.78 -9.16 -13.56
C ASN A 190 -3.49 -10.47 -12.78
N TRP A 191 -4.01 -10.58 -11.55
CA TRP A 191 -3.69 -11.65 -10.59
C TRP A 191 -4.01 -13.06 -11.10
N ASP A 192 -4.91 -13.18 -12.06
CA ASP A 192 -5.40 -14.41 -12.69
C ASP A 192 -4.57 -14.85 -13.90
N CYS A 193 -3.50 -14.13 -14.22
CA CYS A 193 -2.73 -14.30 -15.43
C CYS A 193 -1.28 -14.73 -15.16
N GLY A 194 -0.75 -15.51 -16.09
CA GLY A 194 0.65 -15.90 -16.15
C GLY A 194 1.06 -16.97 -15.13
N ALA A 195 2.36 -17.20 -15.00
CA ALA A 195 2.89 -18.20 -14.07
C ALA A 195 2.95 -17.64 -12.64
N THR A 196 3.08 -18.53 -11.65
CA THR A 196 3.32 -18.16 -10.25
C THR A 196 4.55 -17.25 -10.09
N LEU A 197 4.43 -16.26 -9.22
CA LEU A 197 5.39 -15.18 -8.99
C LEU A 197 6.14 -15.33 -7.65
N GLY A 198 5.89 -16.43 -6.94
CA GLY A 198 6.42 -16.70 -5.62
C GLY A 198 5.59 -16.08 -4.50
N SER A 199 6.25 -15.64 -3.43
CA SER A 199 5.59 -15.11 -2.22
C SER A 199 5.49 -13.58 -2.24
N LEU A 200 4.30 -13.06 -2.00
CA LEU A 200 4.08 -11.63 -1.70
C LEU A 200 4.20 -11.43 -0.20
N THR A 201 5.40 -11.03 0.24
CA THR A 201 5.71 -10.80 1.64
C THR A 201 5.35 -9.37 2.02
N VAL A 202 4.40 -9.22 2.95
CA VAL A 202 4.01 -7.93 3.52
C VAL A 202 4.29 -7.96 5.02
N THR A 203 5.15 -7.07 5.49
CA THR A 203 5.42 -6.86 6.93
C THR A 203 4.88 -5.49 7.32
N GLY A 204 3.78 -5.46 8.06
CA GLY A 204 3.09 -4.20 8.35
C GLY A 204 1.63 -4.41 8.76
N ALA A 205 0.73 -3.64 8.16
CA ALA A 205 -0.71 -3.86 8.32
C ALA A 205 -1.42 -3.62 7.00
N ILE A 206 -2.54 -4.30 6.77
CA ILE A 206 -3.39 -4.09 5.60
C ILE A 206 -4.80 -3.81 6.10
N ALA A 207 -5.26 -2.59 5.88
CA ALA A 207 -6.64 -2.16 6.05
C ALA A 207 -7.23 -1.86 4.67
N GLN A 208 -8.37 -2.47 4.36
CA GLN A 208 -9.02 -2.38 3.05
C GLN A 208 -10.53 -2.54 3.21
N LYS A 209 -11.32 -1.96 2.29
CA LYS A 209 -12.79 -2.05 2.32
C LYS A 209 -13.28 -3.43 1.95
N TRP A 210 -12.70 -3.98 0.89
CA TRP A 210 -12.99 -5.32 0.42
C TRP A 210 -11.70 -6.13 0.31
N ARG A 211 -11.84 -7.44 0.41
CA ARG A 211 -10.70 -8.34 0.29
C ARG A 211 -10.31 -8.49 -1.18
N GLY A 212 -9.13 -8.00 -1.53
CA GLY A 212 -8.61 -8.13 -2.89
C GLY A 212 -7.91 -9.45 -3.20
N PRO A 213 -7.96 -9.98 -4.43
CA PRO A 213 -7.16 -11.12 -4.88
C PRO A 213 -5.70 -10.73 -5.16
N VAL A 214 -4.80 -11.71 -5.02
CA VAL A 214 -3.35 -11.53 -5.31
C VAL A 214 -2.76 -12.65 -6.16
N GLY A 215 -3.59 -13.63 -6.51
CA GLY A 215 -3.24 -14.83 -7.24
C GLY A 215 -4.41 -15.81 -7.24
N THR A 216 -4.37 -16.78 -8.15
CA THR A 216 -5.25 -17.97 -8.13
C THR A 216 -4.51 -19.12 -7.48
N GLY A 217 -5.23 -20.13 -6.99
CA GLY A 217 -4.60 -21.34 -6.46
C GLY A 217 -5.53 -22.21 -5.64
N SER A 218 -5.08 -23.43 -5.37
CA SER A 218 -5.76 -24.41 -4.51
C SER A 218 -4.77 -25.02 -3.52
N GLY A 219 -5.23 -25.33 -2.30
CA GLY A 219 -4.42 -26.10 -1.34
C GLY A 219 -3.15 -25.41 -0.82
N GLY A 220 -3.09 -24.07 -0.85
CA GLY A 220 -1.95 -23.29 -0.34
C GLY A 220 -0.86 -22.97 -1.36
N GLY A 221 -0.91 -23.57 -2.56
CA GLY A 221 -0.07 -23.19 -3.70
C GLY A 221 -0.75 -22.17 -4.61
N ALA A 222 0.04 -21.30 -5.26
CA ALA A 222 -0.45 -20.39 -6.28
C ALA A 222 -0.31 -21.02 -7.68
N THR A 223 -1.38 -20.91 -8.48
CA THR A 223 -1.39 -21.25 -9.92
C THR A 223 -0.99 -20.04 -10.76
N THR A 224 -1.46 -18.84 -10.38
CA THR A 224 -1.10 -17.55 -10.98
C THR A 224 -0.88 -16.52 -9.86
N GLY A 225 -0.15 -15.43 -10.14
CA GLY A 225 0.11 -14.38 -9.15
C GLY A 225 0.96 -14.89 -7.96
N TYR A 226 0.62 -14.49 -6.73
CA TYR A 226 1.45 -14.73 -5.55
C TYR A 226 0.79 -15.61 -4.48
N VAL A 227 1.62 -16.34 -3.73
CA VAL A 227 1.29 -16.89 -2.42
C VAL A 227 1.38 -15.76 -1.37
N LYS A 228 0.42 -15.72 -0.46
CA LYS A 228 0.33 -14.65 0.56
C LYS A 228 1.23 -14.97 1.75
N ASP A 229 2.09 -14.02 2.12
CA ASP A 229 2.89 -14.06 3.35
C ASP A 229 2.76 -12.72 4.09
N TYR A 230 1.69 -12.57 4.88
CA TYR A 230 1.36 -11.31 5.56
C TYR A 230 1.65 -11.42 7.05
N ASN A 231 2.61 -10.63 7.51
CA ASN A 231 3.06 -10.58 8.88
C ASN A 231 2.76 -9.20 9.46
N TYR A 232 2.18 -9.18 10.66
CA TYR A 232 1.90 -7.93 11.36
C TYR A 232 3.21 -7.32 11.88
N ASP A 233 3.44 -6.02 11.65
CA ASP A 233 4.54 -5.31 12.29
C ASP A 233 4.13 -4.87 13.70
N ASP A 234 4.65 -5.56 14.72
CA ASP A 234 4.31 -5.31 16.13
C ASP A 234 4.56 -3.86 16.57
N ARG A 235 5.45 -3.11 15.88
CA ARG A 235 5.70 -1.69 16.16
C ARG A 235 4.46 -0.83 15.91
N LEU A 236 3.57 -1.24 15.00
CA LEU A 236 2.30 -0.55 14.73
C LEU A 236 1.37 -0.49 15.94
N ARG A 237 1.63 -1.28 16.98
CA ARG A 237 0.93 -1.17 18.27
C ARG A 237 1.28 0.13 19.02
N TYR A 238 2.45 0.71 18.79
CA TYR A 238 2.98 1.84 19.54
C TYR A 238 3.41 3.03 18.66
N LYS A 239 3.61 2.80 17.37
CA LYS A 239 4.06 3.79 16.39
C LYS A 239 3.21 3.71 15.13
N SER A 240 2.61 4.81 14.71
CA SER A 240 2.01 4.95 13.39
C SER A 240 2.97 5.63 12.41
N PRO A 241 2.87 5.35 11.10
CA PRO A 241 3.43 6.26 10.12
C PRO A 241 2.90 7.69 10.32
N PRO A 242 3.65 8.73 9.92
CA PRO A 242 3.28 10.12 10.17
C PRO A 242 1.89 10.43 9.60
N GLN A 243 0.95 10.90 10.42
CA GLN A 243 -0.41 11.23 9.97
C GLN A 243 -1.12 10.09 9.22
N PHE A 244 -0.88 8.83 9.59
CA PHE A 244 -1.63 7.70 9.04
C PHE A 244 -3.09 7.82 9.46
N LEU A 245 -4.02 7.91 8.48
CA LEU A 245 -5.44 8.11 8.78
C LEU A 245 -5.95 6.99 9.67
N ASP A 246 -6.38 7.36 10.86
CA ASP A 246 -7.07 6.42 11.73
C ASP A 246 -8.49 6.22 11.21
N PRO A 247 -8.93 4.96 11.02
CA PRO A 247 -10.34 4.71 10.81
C PRO A 247 -11.13 5.32 11.97
N VAL A 248 -12.20 6.03 11.63
CA VAL A 248 -12.99 6.82 12.58
C VAL A 248 -13.49 5.85 13.65
N GLN A 249 -12.94 5.98 14.87
CA GLN A 249 -13.05 5.10 16.05
C GLN A 249 -11.85 4.20 16.44
N SER A 250 -10.64 4.41 15.93
CA SER A 250 -9.42 4.00 16.66
C SER A 250 -9.27 4.87 17.92
N ALA A 251 -9.85 4.45 19.05
CA ALA A 251 -9.66 5.15 20.33
C ALA A 251 -8.23 4.98 20.84
N TRP A 252 -7.28 5.75 20.32
CA TRP A 252 -5.97 5.91 20.93
C TRP A 252 -6.12 6.79 22.18
N ARG A 253 -6.01 6.19 23.36
CA ARG A 253 -5.82 6.95 24.61
C ARG A 253 -4.34 7.24 24.79
N THR A 254 -3.98 8.49 25.10
CA THR A 254 -2.61 8.85 25.48
C THR A 254 -2.16 7.99 26.66
N VAL A 255 -1.13 7.17 26.47
CA VAL A 255 -0.64 6.26 27.52
C VAL A 255 0.40 6.94 28.42
N ARG A 256 1.14 7.93 27.89
CA ARG A 256 2.09 8.72 28.68
C ARG A 256 2.38 10.06 28.01
N ARG A 257 2.49 11.11 28.82
CA ARG A 257 3.06 12.41 28.46
C ARG A 257 4.30 12.60 29.33
N SER A 258 5.38 13.11 28.76
CA SER A 258 6.55 13.57 29.49
C SER A 258 6.91 14.95 29.00
N GLU A 259 6.90 15.90 29.93
CA GLU A 259 7.26 17.30 29.70
C GLU A 259 8.73 17.49 30.05
N LEU A 260 9.47 18.21 29.21
CA LEU A 260 10.84 18.61 29.53
C LEU A 260 10.76 19.91 30.32
N GLN A 261 11.33 19.89 31.53
CA GLN A 261 11.40 21.06 32.39
C GLN A 261 12.31 22.12 31.73
N PRO A 262 11.92 23.41 31.71
CA PRO A 262 12.76 24.46 31.13
C PRO A 262 14.10 24.53 31.87
N ALA A 263 15.20 24.65 31.11
CA ALA A 263 16.51 24.92 31.68
C ALA A 263 16.48 26.27 32.42
N LYS A 264 17.00 26.29 33.65
CA LYS A 264 17.20 27.50 34.44
C LYS A 264 18.25 28.41 33.84
#